data_AF-A0AAE1LDN5-F1
#
_entry.id   AF-A0AAE1LDN5-F1
#
_cell.length_a   1.000
_cell.length_b   1.000
_cell.length_c   1.000
_cell.angle_alpha   90.00
_cell.angle_beta   90.00
_cell.angle_gamma   90.00
#
_symmetry.space_group_name_H-M   'P 1'
#
loop_
_entity.id
_entity.type
_entity.pdbx_description
1 polymer ?
#
loop_
_entity_poly.entity_id
_entity_poly.type
_entity_poly.pdbx_seq_one_letter_code
_entity_poly.pdbx_strand_id
1 'polypeptide(L)'
;MKTVTACVLVGLLCAAAAPAEGLRVLGLFPLPGHSHNVFFKAFMETLAERGHQVVVFSPFPHKKPLANYTDVDTSNGAPSFTNNFSFNMVSSVATYLPGQAMYNSMTRIGALSGPNLCRQVFSMPEFDKLMRGGYGRFDVVFTEVFGSDCWAAVAHKMQLPLISMSSAPDVSWMHERFGSPDNPSYLVNVFTGYTSAMSLWQRLINACTAVYVNYLHKIIMQEPSEAVVKEFFGPDMPPISEMIKNTSLLLLNRHMSIHAARPVPPNVLHVGGLHIKPSVEETLDPELLRWMDEAEHGVIFFSLGSMMRSDTLPRDKRDALLGAFSKLPQRVLWKFETPDIELPPNVRIGKWLPQLAILTHPKTILFMTHGGLMGTLEALHSSVPMLGIPLFADQMSNTELYRSLGIAQRLDIRTATEESTLAVLRELTETSKYRDRAREVARLFRDRPRQALDEAVWWTEYVVRNHGARHLRPLGADLAWYEYLLLDVAAVLLAAALLVLVVLRAALRAVLGAFRGGAPVTARQRKPKKE
;
A
#
# COMPACT_ATOMS: atom_id res chain seq x y z
N MET A 1 56.52 -23.15 12.55
CA MET A 1 55.36 -24.01 12.27
C MET A 1 54.02 -23.31 12.53
N LYS A 2 53.71 -22.86 13.76
CA LYS A 2 52.40 -22.27 14.10
C LYS A 2 51.94 -21.10 13.19
N THR A 3 52.85 -20.20 12.81
CA THR A 3 52.55 -19.05 11.94
C THR A 3 52.22 -19.46 10.50
N VAL A 4 52.94 -20.46 9.98
CA VAL A 4 52.70 -21.00 8.63
C VAL A 4 51.37 -21.75 8.59
N THR A 5 51.07 -22.54 9.62
CA THR A 5 49.77 -23.21 9.75
C THR A 5 48.61 -22.21 9.84
N ALA A 6 48.77 -21.10 10.57
CA ALA A 6 47.77 -20.04 10.65
C ALA A 6 47.54 -19.33 9.32
N CYS A 7 48.60 -18.99 8.58
CA CYS A 7 48.48 -18.38 7.24
C CYS A 7 47.84 -19.34 6.23
N VAL A 8 48.14 -20.64 6.30
CA VAL A 8 47.51 -21.67 5.45
C VAL A 8 46.04 -21.85 5.80
N LEU A 9 45.67 -21.84 7.09
CA LEU A 9 44.28 -21.90 7.54
C LEU A 9 43.48 -20.66 7.10
N VAL A 10 44.05 -19.46 7.20
CA VAL A 10 43.42 -18.22 6.71
C VAL A 10 43.29 -18.25 5.18
N GLY A 11 44.33 -18.69 4.47
CA GLY A 11 44.28 -18.85 3.02
C GLY A 11 43.23 -19.87 2.55
N LEU A 12 43.09 -21.00 3.27
CA LEU A 12 42.06 -22.01 3.01
C LEU A 12 40.65 -21.52 3.37
N LEU A 13 40.49 -20.71 4.43
CA LEU A 13 39.22 -20.07 4.79
C LEU A 13 38.81 -19.01 3.75
N CYS A 14 39.76 -18.23 3.24
CA CYS A 14 39.52 -17.26 2.16
C CYS A 14 39.25 -17.94 0.81
N ALA A 15 39.85 -19.10 0.54
CA ALA A 15 39.60 -19.89 -0.68
C ALA A 15 38.31 -20.74 -0.59
N ALA A 16 37.87 -21.10 0.61
CA ALA A 16 36.61 -21.80 0.86
C ALA A 16 35.39 -20.85 0.94
N ALA A 17 35.62 -19.56 1.16
CA ALA A 17 34.64 -18.53 0.87
C ALA A 17 34.50 -18.44 -0.65
N ALA A 18 33.53 -19.17 -1.22
CA ALA A 18 33.04 -18.83 -2.55
C ALA A 18 32.80 -17.31 -2.57
N PRO A 19 33.21 -16.57 -3.62
CA PRO A 19 32.80 -15.19 -3.73
C PRO A 19 31.28 -15.20 -3.60
N ALA A 20 30.75 -14.56 -2.57
CA ALA A 20 29.32 -14.35 -2.48
C ALA A 20 28.99 -13.43 -3.66
N GLU A 21 28.65 -14.03 -4.80
CA GLU A 21 28.29 -13.27 -6.00
C GLU A 21 27.04 -12.47 -5.64
N GLY A 22 27.24 -11.16 -5.48
CA GLY A 22 26.15 -10.25 -5.24
C GLY A 22 25.18 -10.29 -6.42
N LEU A 23 23.90 -10.51 -6.12
CA LEU A 23 22.81 -10.42 -7.09
C LEU A 23 22.88 -9.13 -7.92
N ARG A 24 22.49 -9.22 -9.19
CA ARG A 24 22.26 -8.07 -10.06
C ARG A 24 20.76 -7.76 -10.10
N VAL A 25 20.38 -6.66 -9.47
CA VAL A 25 19.00 -6.30 -9.18
C VAL A 25 18.57 -5.12 -10.08
N LEU A 26 17.40 -5.24 -10.70
CA LEU A 26 16.75 -4.15 -11.42
C LEU A 26 15.53 -3.65 -10.65
N GLY A 27 15.48 -2.37 -10.28
CA GLY A 27 14.32 -1.71 -9.68
C GLY A 27 13.64 -0.76 -10.64
N LEU A 28 12.34 -0.91 -10.85
CA LEU A 28 11.52 -0.03 -11.69
C LEU A 28 10.48 0.70 -10.82
N PHE A 29 10.81 1.93 -10.40
CA PHE A 29 10.00 2.76 -9.51
C PHE A 29 9.81 4.20 -10.06
N PRO A 30 9.24 4.36 -11.27
CA PRO A 30 9.23 5.66 -11.95
C PRO A 30 8.19 6.66 -11.41
N LEU A 31 7.33 6.26 -10.47
CA LEU A 31 6.28 7.11 -9.91
C LEU A 31 6.90 8.32 -9.19
N PRO A 32 6.60 9.58 -9.59
CA PRO A 32 7.20 10.77 -8.97
C PRO A 32 6.56 11.18 -7.63
N GLY A 33 6.28 10.20 -6.77
CA GLY A 33 5.82 10.37 -5.39
C GLY A 33 6.97 10.16 -4.40
N HIS A 34 7.39 11.21 -3.69
CA HIS A 34 8.49 11.13 -2.73
C HIS A 34 8.24 10.06 -1.64
N SER A 35 7.02 9.94 -1.13
CA SER A 35 6.65 8.95 -0.12
C SER A 35 6.79 7.50 -0.62
N HIS A 36 6.56 7.26 -1.91
CA HIS A 36 6.75 5.94 -2.52
C HIS A 36 8.24 5.64 -2.65
N ASN A 37 9.01 6.62 -3.15
CA ASN A 37 10.44 6.48 -3.34
C ASN A 37 11.18 6.20 -2.04
N VAL A 38 10.84 6.86 -0.93
CA VAL A 38 11.48 6.62 0.38
C VAL A 38 11.42 5.14 0.79
N PHE A 39 10.30 4.46 0.51
CA PHE A 39 10.14 3.05 0.80
C PHE A 39 11.01 2.14 -0.08
N PHE A 40 10.98 2.34 -1.40
CA PHE A 40 11.75 1.51 -2.33
C PHE A 40 13.25 1.78 -2.26
N LYS A 41 13.65 3.05 -2.16
CA LYS A 41 15.04 3.48 -2.04
C LYS A 41 15.70 2.86 -0.82
N ALA A 42 15.04 2.87 0.34
CA ALA A 42 15.57 2.25 1.55
C ALA A 42 15.92 0.76 1.34
N PHE A 43 15.08 0.01 0.62
CA PHE A 43 15.34 -1.39 0.32
C PHE A 43 16.46 -1.57 -0.70
N MET A 44 16.42 -0.82 -1.80
CA MET A 44 17.42 -0.89 -2.88
C MET A 44 18.82 -0.52 -2.38
N GLU A 45 18.94 0.52 -1.54
CA GLU A 45 20.20 0.86 -0.86
C GLU A 45 20.69 -0.28 0.02
N THR A 46 19.79 -0.92 0.78
CA THR A 46 20.17 -2.03 1.67
C THR A 46 20.71 -3.22 0.87
N LEU A 47 20.14 -3.50 -0.31
CA LEU A 47 20.69 -4.53 -1.21
C LEU A 47 22.10 -4.16 -1.68
N ALA A 48 22.34 -2.89 -2.04
CA ALA A 48 23.67 -2.41 -2.44
C ALA A 48 24.69 -2.48 -1.30
N GLU A 49 24.29 -2.11 -0.08
CA GLU A 49 25.06 -2.24 1.16
C GLU A 49 25.42 -3.70 1.48
N ARG A 50 24.56 -4.65 1.09
CA ARG A 50 24.76 -6.11 1.20
C ARG A 50 25.67 -6.69 0.11
N GLY A 51 26.20 -5.86 -0.79
CA GLY A 51 27.11 -6.27 -1.86
C GLY A 51 26.44 -6.65 -3.19
N HIS A 52 25.12 -6.46 -3.31
CA HIS A 52 24.41 -6.65 -4.58
C HIS A 52 24.62 -5.45 -5.51
N GLN A 53 24.61 -5.69 -6.83
CA GLN A 53 24.67 -4.64 -7.85
C GLN A 53 23.25 -4.20 -8.20
N VAL A 54 22.90 -2.95 -7.96
CA VAL A 54 21.53 -2.46 -8.11
C VAL A 54 21.45 -1.38 -9.18
N VAL A 55 20.51 -1.51 -10.11
CA VAL A 55 20.16 -0.47 -11.10
C VAL A 55 18.72 -0.06 -10.86
N VAL A 56 18.47 1.23 -10.63
CA VAL A 56 17.13 1.73 -10.25
C VAL A 56 16.68 2.85 -11.17
N PHE A 57 15.51 2.64 -11.79
CA PHE A 57 14.77 3.66 -12.52
C PHE A 57 13.86 4.39 -11.54
N SER A 58 14.17 5.66 -11.25
CA SER A 58 13.41 6.49 -10.30
C SER A 58 13.55 7.97 -10.65
N PRO A 59 12.54 8.81 -10.38
CA PRO A 59 12.63 10.26 -10.55
C PRO A 59 13.35 10.96 -9.38
N PHE A 60 13.94 10.21 -8.44
CA PHE A 60 14.64 10.72 -7.28
C PHE A 60 16.05 10.12 -7.16
N PRO A 61 16.97 10.44 -8.09
CA PRO A 61 18.33 9.92 -8.06
C PRO A 61 19.09 10.42 -6.82
N HIS A 62 20.10 9.67 -6.40
CA HIS A 62 20.97 10.10 -5.31
C HIS A 62 21.76 11.34 -5.72
N LYS A 63 21.91 12.28 -4.77
CA LYS A 63 22.80 13.45 -4.96
C LYS A 63 24.27 13.07 -4.97
N LYS A 64 24.61 11.98 -4.28
CA LYS A 64 25.97 11.43 -4.17
C LYS A 64 25.96 9.99 -4.65
N PRO A 65 26.91 9.57 -5.49
CA PRO A 65 27.02 8.18 -5.92
C PRO A 65 27.14 7.24 -4.72
N LEU A 66 26.46 6.09 -4.79
CA LEU A 66 26.53 5.02 -3.80
C LEU A 66 27.22 3.80 -4.44
N ALA A 67 28.07 3.12 -3.67
CA ALA A 67 28.76 1.92 -4.14
C ALA A 67 27.74 0.83 -4.52
N ASN A 68 27.99 0.12 -5.63
CA ASN A 68 27.12 -0.93 -6.17
C ASN A 68 25.70 -0.47 -6.54
N TYR A 69 25.46 0.84 -6.69
CA TYR A 69 24.15 1.40 -7.01
C TYR A 69 24.25 2.32 -8.23
N THR A 70 23.39 2.09 -9.22
CA THR A 70 23.26 2.92 -10.43
C THR A 70 21.88 3.56 -10.46
N ASP A 71 21.83 4.89 -10.35
CA ASP A 71 20.60 5.67 -10.57
C ASP A 71 20.36 5.87 -12.08
N VAL A 72 19.13 5.62 -12.50
CA VAL A 72 18.61 5.99 -13.82
C VAL A 72 17.45 6.95 -13.61
N ASP A 73 17.69 8.22 -13.92
CA ASP A 73 16.76 9.31 -13.63
C ASP A 73 15.57 9.32 -14.61
N THR A 74 14.36 9.14 -14.08
CA THR A 74 13.11 9.20 -14.86
C THR A 74 12.34 10.52 -14.66
N SER A 75 12.92 11.51 -13.98
CA SER A 75 12.26 12.79 -13.66
C SER A 75 12.03 13.67 -14.89
N ASN A 76 12.87 13.55 -15.92
CA ASN A 76 12.81 14.37 -17.13
C ASN A 76 11.50 14.22 -17.93
N GLY A 77 10.68 13.21 -17.65
CA GLY A 77 9.41 13.02 -18.34
C GLY A 77 8.15 13.43 -17.55
N ALA A 78 8.22 13.64 -16.23
CA ALA A 78 7.04 13.95 -15.41
C ALA A 78 7.36 14.92 -14.26
N PRO A 79 6.51 15.95 -14.02
CA PRO A 79 6.71 16.87 -12.91
C PRO A 79 6.59 16.15 -11.56
N SER A 80 7.52 16.45 -10.63
CA SER A 80 7.49 15.93 -9.26
C SER A 80 6.18 16.30 -8.56
N PHE A 81 5.61 15.38 -7.78
CA PHE A 81 4.44 15.68 -6.94
C PHE A 81 4.81 16.34 -5.61
N THR A 82 6.11 16.53 -5.35
CA THR A 82 6.59 17.14 -4.12
C THR A 82 6.17 18.61 -4.05
N ASN A 83 5.42 18.98 -3.01
CA ASN A 83 4.88 20.32 -2.76
C ASN A 83 4.03 20.86 -3.93
N ASN A 84 3.29 19.99 -4.63
CA ASN A 84 2.50 20.36 -5.81
C ASN A 84 0.98 20.42 -5.55
N PHE A 85 0.50 19.96 -4.38
CA PHE A 85 -0.93 19.95 -4.08
C PHE A 85 -1.30 21.13 -3.18
N SER A 86 -2.38 21.83 -3.55
CA SER A 86 -2.94 22.94 -2.78
C SER A 86 -4.17 22.50 -1.99
N PHE A 87 -4.47 23.22 -0.91
CA PHE A 87 -5.67 22.94 -0.11
C PHE A 87 -6.95 22.94 -0.95
N ASN A 88 -7.13 23.93 -1.83
CA ASN A 88 -8.31 24.05 -2.70
C ASN A 88 -8.47 22.87 -3.66
N MET A 89 -7.36 22.35 -4.20
CA MET A 89 -7.37 21.19 -5.10
C MET A 89 -7.88 19.93 -4.40
N VAL A 90 -7.64 19.82 -3.10
CA VAL A 90 -8.00 18.65 -2.30
C VAL A 90 -9.35 18.83 -1.62
N SER A 91 -9.66 20.01 -1.10
CA SER A 91 -10.94 20.30 -0.44
C SER A 91 -12.13 20.25 -1.40
N SER A 92 -11.91 20.58 -2.68
CA SER A 92 -12.91 20.42 -3.75
C SER A 92 -13.29 18.96 -4.03
N VAL A 93 -12.52 17.98 -3.59
CA VAL A 93 -12.89 16.56 -3.73
C VAL A 93 -14.03 16.19 -2.78
N ALA A 94 -14.11 16.86 -1.62
CA ALA A 94 -15.13 16.59 -0.60
C ALA A 94 -16.54 17.10 -0.97
N THR A 95 -16.70 17.86 -2.05
CA THR A 95 -17.99 18.37 -2.52
C THR A 95 -18.68 17.45 -3.53
N TYR A 96 -18.01 16.41 -4.03
CA TYR A 96 -18.59 15.44 -4.96
C TYR A 96 -19.41 14.36 -4.25
N LEU A 97 -20.40 13.79 -4.96
CA LEU A 97 -21.03 12.54 -4.53
C LEU A 97 -19.97 11.43 -4.40
N PRO A 98 -20.09 10.48 -3.46
CA PRO A 98 -19.05 9.49 -3.18
C PRO A 98 -18.54 8.71 -4.40
N GLY A 99 -19.45 8.30 -5.30
CA GLY A 99 -19.07 7.60 -6.54
C GLY A 99 -18.27 8.48 -7.51
N GLN A 100 -18.62 9.77 -7.62
CA GLN A 100 -17.90 10.71 -8.48
C GLN A 100 -16.55 11.10 -7.88
N ALA A 101 -16.47 11.28 -6.55
CA ALA A 101 -15.22 11.49 -5.85
C ALA A 101 -14.25 10.31 -6.09
N MET A 102 -14.78 9.07 -6.06
CA MET A 102 -14.01 7.87 -6.37
C MET A 102 -13.52 7.86 -7.81
N TYR A 103 -14.41 8.08 -8.79
CA TYR A 103 -14.04 8.13 -10.21
C TYR A 103 -12.94 9.15 -10.48
N ASN A 104 -13.07 10.35 -9.93
CA ASN A 104 -12.07 11.41 -10.07
C ASN A 104 -10.73 11.01 -9.41
N SER A 105 -10.79 10.35 -8.24
CA SER A 105 -9.59 9.85 -7.55
C SER A 105 -8.87 8.79 -8.39
N MET A 106 -9.60 7.80 -8.91
CA MET A 106 -9.04 6.76 -9.78
C MET A 106 -8.50 7.33 -11.10
N THR A 107 -9.19 8.29 -11.69
CA THR A 107 -8.71 8.98 -12.91
C THR A 107 -7.41 9.73 -12.64
N ARG A 108 -7.30 10.41 -11.49
CA ARG A 108 -6.04 11.07 -11.08
C ARG A 108 -4.94 10.05 -10.88
N ILE A 109 -5.18 8.97 -10.12
CA ILE A 109 -4.18 7.90 -9.94
C ILE A 109 -3.72 7.36 -11.30
N GLY A 110 -4.64 7.08 -12.22
CA GLY A 110 -4.32 6.55 -13.55
C GLY A 110 -3.55 7.54 -14.42
N ALA A 111 -3.86 8.82 -14.33
CA ALA A 111 -3.10 9.86 -15.02
C ALA A 111 -1.66 9.97 -14.49
N LEU A 112 -1.46 9.78 -13.17
CA LEU A 112 -0.16 9.95 -12.51
C LEU A 112 0.71 8.68 -12.50
N SER A 113 0.10 7.50 -12.57
CA SER A 113 0.77 6.22 -12.33
C SER A 113 0.35 5.10 -13.28
N GLY A 114 -0.49 5.42 -14.27
CA GLY A 114 -1.04 4.50 -15.24
C GLY A 114 -0.32 4.53 -16.60
N PRO A 115 -1.06 4.44 -17.73
CA PRO A 115 -0.48 4.20 -19.07
C PRO A 115 0.45 5.33 -19.54
N ASN A 116 0.19 6.58 -19.16
CA ASN A 116 1.01 7.72 -19.57
C ASN A 116 2.42 7.62 -19.00
N LEU A 117 2.54 7.25 -17.73
CA LEU A 117 3.84 7.04 -17.08
C LEU A 117 4.60 5.88 -17.74
N CYS A 118 3.89 4.79 -18.06
CA CYS A 118 4.47 3.67 -18.80
C CYS A 118 5.06 4.11 -20.14
N ARG A 119 4.25 4.79 -20.98
CA ARG A 119 4.69 5.26 -22.31
C ARG A 119 5.87 6.20 -22.21
N GLN A 120 5.82 7.13 -21.25
CA GLN A 120 6.87 8.11 -21.03
C GLN A 120 8.21 7.44 -20.71
N VAL A 121 8.23 6.50 -19.77
CA VAL A 121 9.47 5.79 -19.40
C VAL A 121 9.93 4.85 -20.51
N PHE A 122 9.02 4.12 -21.16
CA PHE A 122 9.39 3.22 -22.26
C PHE A 122 9.95 3.96 -23.48
N SER A 123 9.62 5.25 -23.65
CA SER A 123 10.16 6.12 -24.71
C SER A 123 11.56 6.66 -24.39
N MET A 124 12.09 6.47 -23.18
CA MET A 124 13.38 7.03 -22.79
C MET A 124 14.56 6.28 -23.45
N PRO A 125 15.61 7.00 -23.89
CA PRO A 125 16.85 6.38 -24.37
C PRO A 125 17.46 5.41 -23.34
N GLU A 126 17.35 5.72 -22.06
CA GLU A 126 17.81 4.89 -20.95
C GLU A 126 17.05 3.57 -20.86
N PHE A 127 15.77 3.57 -21.24
CA PHE A 127 14.95 2.35 -21.28
C PHE A 127 15.28 1.50 -22.51
N ASP A 128 15.49 2.11 -23.69
CA ASP A 128 16.01 1.38 -24.86
C ASP A 128 17.39 0.75 -24.56
N LYS A 129 18.27 1.50 -23.88
CA LYS A 129 19.56 0.98 -23.39
C LYS A 129 19.37 -0.21 -22.46
N LEU A 130 18.39 -0.19 -21.55
CA LEU A 130 18.06 -1.32 -20.68
C LEU A 130 17.66 -2.55 -21.49
N MET A 131 16.74 -2.38 -22.44
CA MET A 131 16.25 -3.50 -23.25
C MET A 131 17.31 -4.08 -24.19
N ARG A 132 18.34 -3.30 -24.56
CA ARG A 132 19.51 -3.76 -25.32
C ARG A 132 20.62 -4.37 -24.45
N GLY A 133 20.43 -4.46 -23.13
CA GLY A 133 21.41 -5.02 -22.21
C GLY A 133 22.56 -4.06 -21.83
N GLY A 134 22.39 -2.76 -22.04
CA GLY A 134 23.40 -1.74 -21.74
C GLY A 134 23.68 -1.52 -20.25
N TYR A 135 22.92 -2.16 -19.36
CA TYR A 135 23.20 -2.23 -17.91
C TYR A 135 23.65 -3.65 -17.47
N GLY A 136 23.89 -4.55 -18.44
CA GLY A 136 24.26 -5.95 -18.23
C GLY A 136 23.08 -6.86 -17.90
N ARG A 137 23.40 -8.03 -17.31
CA ARG A 137 22.41 -9.07 -16.96
C ARG A 137 21.85 -8.81 -15.55
N PHE A 138 20.64 -9.26 -15.31
CA PHE A 138 19.96 -9.17 -14.02
C PHE A 138 19.48 -10.55 -13.57
N ASP A 139 19.32 -10.73 -12.26
CA ASP A 139 18.85 -11.96 -11.64
C ASP A 139 17.40 -11.82 -11.14
N VAL A 140 16.94 -10.59 -10.88
CA VAL A 140 15.60 -10.29 -10.36
C VAL A 140 15.16 -8.88 -10.74
N VAL A 141 13.86 -8.72 -10.98
CA VAL A 141 13.21 -7.43 -11.24
C VAL A 141 12.29 -7.06 -10.09
N PHE A 142 12.36 -5.82 -9.64
CA PHE A 142 11.44 -5.21 -8.68
C PHE A 142 10.53 -4.19 -9.33
N THR A 143 9.25 -4.23 -8.98
CA THR A 143 8.25 -3.26 -9.45
C THR A 143 7.34 -2.83 -8.33
N GLU A 144 6.81 -1.62 -8.41
CA GLU A 144 5.72 -1.18 -7.54
C GLU A 144 4.37 -1.77 -7.97
N VAL A 145 3.53 -2.13 -6.99
CA VAL A 145 2.09 -2.40 -7.18
C VAL A 145 1.30 -1.20 -6.67
N PHE A 146 0.85 -0.37 -7.61
CA PHE A 146 0.04 0.81 -7.31
C PHE A 146 -0.93 1.15 -8.43
N GLY A 147 -0.48 1.86 -9.48
CA GLY A 147 -1.34 2.34 -10.56
C GLY A 147 -1.37 1.46 -11.81
N SER A 148 -0.20 1.05 -12.31
CA SER A 148 -0.10 0.18 -13.48
C SER A 148 1.00 -0.85 -13.30
N ASP A 149 0.74 -2.00 -13.89
CA ASP A 149 1.59 -3.17 -13.88
C ASP A 149 2.34 -3.38 -15.20
N CYS A 150 2.41 -2.35 -16.06
CA CYS A 150 3.16 -2.39 -17.32
C CYS A 150 4.63 -2.81 -17.14
N TRP A 151 5.21 -2.55 -15.97
CA TRP A 151 6.58 -2.94 -15.61
C TRP A 151 6.79 -4.45 -15.59
N ALA A 152 5.73 -5.25 -15.39
CA ALA A 152 5.80 -6.71 -15.47
C ALA A 152 6.21 -7.20 -16.88
N ALA A 153 6.00 -6.39 -17.93
CA ALA A 153 6.48 -6.68 -19.27
C ALA A 153 8.00 -6.82 -19.35
N VAL A 154 8.74 -6.04 -18.55
CA VAL A 154 10.22 -6.12 -18.49
C VAL A 154 10.65 -7.46 -17.94
N ALA A 155 10.10 -7.87 -16.78
CA ALA A 155 10.41 -9.16 -16.16
C ALA A 155 10.02 -10.33 -17.08
N HIS A 156 8.87 -10.24 -17.75
CA HIS A 156 8.42 -11.25 -18.71
C HIS A 156 9.38 -11.35 -19.91
N LYS A 157 9.75 -10.22 -20.53
CA LYS A 157 10.65 -10.18 -21.69
C LYS A 157 12.05 -10.69 -21.36
N MET A 158 12.55 -10.39 -20.17
CA MET A 158 13.86 -10.85 -19.67
C MET A 158 13.82 -12.29 -19.11
N GLN A 159 12.62 -12.86 -18.94
CA GLN A 159 12.41 -14.18 -18.31
C GLN A 159 13.01 -14.27 -16.90
N LEU A 160 12.82 -13.22 -16.09
CA LEU A 160 13.35 -13.12 -14.73
C LEU A 160 12.25 -13.26 -13.67
N PRO A 161 12.59 -13.74 -12.46
CA PRO A 161 11.71 -13.64 -11.30
C PRO A 161 11.31 -12.17 -11.04
N LEU A 162 10.03 -11.96 -10.78
CA LEU A 162 9.46 -10.66 -10.44
C LEU A 162 9.13 -10.62 -8.94
N ILE A 163 9.65 -9.61 -8.22
CA ILE A 163 9.26 -9.30 -6.86
C ILE A 163 8.52 -7.96 -6.87
N SER A 164 7.30 -7.96 -6.37
CA SER A 164 6.48 -6.76 -6.27
C SER A 164 6.66 -6.10 -4.91
N MET A 165 6.60 -4.77 -4.86
CA MET A 165 6.60 -3.99 -3.63
C MET A 165 5.38 -3.06 -3.59
N SER A 166 4.80 -2.84 -2.42
CA SER A 166 3.76 -1.82 -2.25
C SER A 166 4.09 -0.93 -1.07
N SER A 167 4.22 0.36 -1.37
CA SER A 167 4.49 1.42 -0.39
C SER A 167 3.23 1.81 0.39
N ALA A 168 2.05 1.52 -0.16
CA ALA A 168 0.74 1.70 0.45
C ALA A 168 0.34 0.45 1.27
N PRO A 169 -0.69 0.52 2.13
CA PRO A 169 -1.29 -0.68 2.68
C PRO A 169 -2.14 -1.37 1.59
N ASP A 170 -3.01 -2.30 1.98
CA ASP A 170 -3.76 -3.10 1.01
C ASP A 170 -4.61 -2.28 0.03
N VAL A 171 -4.40 -2.47 -1.28
CA VAL A 171 -5.27 -1.95 -2.35
C VAL A 171 -6.01 -3.11 -3.03
N SER A 172 -7.31 -2.96 -3.30
CA SER A 172 -8.18 -4.08 -3.69
C SER A 172 -7.71 -4.83 -4.95
N TRP A 173 -7.09 -4.15 -5.91
CA TRP A 173 -6.65 -4.75 -7.17
C TRP A 173 -5.31 -5.52 -7.07
N MET A 174 -4.65 -5.56 -5.91
CA MET A 174 -3.41 -6.33 -5.75
C MET A 174 -3.66 -7.80 -5.37
N HIS A 175 -4.87 -8.17 -4.96
CA HIS A 175 -5.11 -9.44 -4.28
C HIS A 175 -5.14 -10.66 -5.20
N GLU A 176 -5.70 -10.52 -6.40
CA GLU A 176 -5.86 -11.59 -7.39
C GLU A 176 -4.52 -12.20 -7.80
N ARG A 177 -3.51 -11.36 -8.07
CA ARG A 177 -2.17 -11.84 -8.47
C ARG A 177 -1.48 -12.73 -7.44
N PHE A 178 -1.77 -12.55 -6.15
CA PHE A 178 -1.16 -13.33 -5.07
C PHE A 178 -2.06 -14.44 -4.54
N GLY A 179 -3.33 -14.49 -4.97
CA GLY A 179 -4.34 -15.38 -4.41
C GLY A 179 -4.65 -15.08 -2.94
N SER A 180 -4.53 -13.82 -2.55
CA SER A 180 -4.90 -13.38 -1.21
C SER A 180 -6.40 -13.08 -1.18
N PRO A 181 -7.19 -13.65 -0.24
CA PRO A 181 -8.61 -13.34 -0.15
C PRO A 181 -8.86 -11.87 0.21
N ASP A 182 -9.74 -11.19 -0.53
CA ASP A 182 -10.23 -9.84 -0.22
C ASP A 182 -11.74 -9.87 0.07
N ASN A 183 -12.12 -10.27 1.29
CA ASN A 183 -13.51 -10.42 1.67
C ASN A 183 -14.08 -9.11 2.25
N PRO A 184 -15.00 -8.42 1.54
CA PRO A 184 -15.50 -7.11 1.95
C PRO A 184 -16.43 -7.15 3.17
N SER A 185 -16.74 -8.33 3.72
CA SER A 185 -17.55 -8.45 4.94
C SER A 185 -16.82 -7.99 6.20
N TYR A 186 -15.48 -8.02 6.20
CA TYR A 186 -14.65 -7.58 7.34
C TYR A 186 -13.36 -6.85 6.91
N LEU A 187 -12.90 -7.02 5.67
CA LEU A 187 -11.78 -6.27 5.12
C LEU A 187 -12.29 -4.97 4.52
N VAL A 188 -11.71 -3.87 4.99
CA VAL A 188 -12.13 -2.52 4.63
C VAL A 188 -11.36 -2.06 3.41
N ASN A 189 -12.08 -1.51 2.43
CA ASN A 189 -11.49 -0.82 1.32
C ASN A 189 -10.93 0.54 1.77
N VAL A 190 -9.67 0.79 1.42
CA VAL A 190 -8.88 1.97 1.85
C VAL A 190 -9.53 3.32 1.56
N PHE A 191 -10.48 3.39 0.62
CA PHE A 191 -11.15 4.63 0.25
C PHE A 191 -12.45 4.93 1.04
N THR A 192 -12.88 4.03 1.93
CA THR A 192 -14.14 4.22 2.68
C THR A 192 -13.96 4.94 4.02
N GLY A 193 -12.76 4.93 4.59
CA GLY A 193 -12.50 5.49 5.93
C GLY A 193 -13.13 4.71 7.08
N TYR A 194 -13.59 3.48 6.85
CA TYR A 194 -14.17 2.62 7.88
C TYR A 194 -13.10 1.85 8.67
N THR A 195 -13.51 1.24 9.78
CA THR A 195 -12.74 0.24 10.52
C THR A 195 -13.36 -1.14 10.31
N SER A 196 -12.68 -2.21 10.71
CA SER A 196 -13.20 -3.58 10.54
C SER A 196 -14.52 -3.86 11.26
N ALA A 197 -14.89 -3.04 12.26
CA ALA A 197 -16.18 -3.12 12.95
C ALA A 197 -17.27 -2.37 12.15
N MET A 198 -17.67 -2.93 11.00
CA MET A 198 -18.67 -2.34 10.11
C MET A 198 -20.11 -2.78 10.44
N SER A 199 -21.05 -1.82 10.42
CA SER A 199 -22.50 -2.09 10.38
C SER A 199 -22.93 -2.75 9.05
N LEU A 200 -24.19 -3.21 8.95
CA LEU A 200 -24.72 -3.76 7.69
C LEU A 200 -24.60 -2.76 6.53
N TRP A 201 -24.94 -1.49 6.75
CA TRP A 201 -24.86 -0.46 5.72
C TRP A 201 -23.43 -0.13 5.31
N GLN A 202 -22.51 -0.07 6.28
CA GLN A 202 -21.08 0.13 5.98
C GLN A 202 -20.51 -1.05 5.19
N ARG A 203 -20.89 -2.30 5.52
CA ARG A 203 -20.50 -3.48 4.74
C ARG A 203 -21.04 -3.46 3.32
N LEU A 204 -22.29 -3.04 3.13
CA LEU A 204 -22.88 -2.88 1.79
C LEU A 204 -22.09 -1.86 0.96
N ILE A 205 -21.84 -0.68 1.52
CA ILE A 205 -21.05 0.37 0.85
C ILE A 205 -19.64 -0.14 0.55
N ASN A 206 -18.98 -0.76 1.53
CA ASN A 206 -17.64 -1.32 1.38
C ASN A 206 -17.56 -2.36 0.26
N ALA A 207 -18.53 -3.28 0.17
CA ALA A 207 -18.61 -4.27 -0.89
C ALA A 207 -18.84 -3.63 -2.27
N CYS A 208 -19.75 -2.67 -2.38
CA CYS A 208 -19.97 -1.91 -3.62
C CYS A 208 -18.70 -1.14 -4.03
N THR A 209 -18.01 -0.51 -3.07
CA THR A 209 -16.76 0.21 -3.31
C THR A 209 -15.68 -0.73 -3.80
N ALA A 210 -15.49 -1.91 -3.18
CA ALA A 210 -14.49 -2.89 -3.59
C ALA A 210 -14.69 -3.35 -5.05
N VAL A 211 -15.94 -3.61 -5.46
CA VAL A 211 -16.25 -3.95 -6.85
C VAL A 211 -15.99 -2.76 -7.78
N TYR A 212 -16.44 -1.57 -7.39
CA TYR A 212 -16.33 -0.37 -8.23
C TYR A 212 -14.87 0.05 -8.46
N VAL A 213 -14.01 0.03 -7.43
CA VAL A 213 -12.60 0.40 -7.60
C VAL A 213 -11.83 -0.60 -8.45
N ASN A 214 -12.11 -1.90 -8.33
CA ASN A 214 -11.50 -2.91 -9.19
C ASN A 214 -11.92 -2.73 -10.66
N TYR A 215 -13.20 -2.43 -10.89
CA TYR A 215 -13.71 -2.10 -12.22
C TYR A 215 -13.03 -0.85 -12.80
N LEU A 216 -12.94 0.23 -12.02
CA LEU A 216 -12.27 1.46 -12.45
C LEU A 216 -10.78 1.26 -12.70
N HIS A 217 -10.07 0.53 -11.83
CA HIS A 217 -8.66 0.19 -12.04
C HIS A 217 -8.46 -0.54 -13.38
N LYS A 218 -9.30 -1.52 -13.67
CA LYS A 218 -9.25 -2.28 -14.93
C LYS A 218 -9.38 -1.36 -16.15
N ILE A 219 -10.43 -0.54 -16.21
CA ILE A 219 -10.74 0.26 -17.43
C ILE A 219 -9.89 1.53 -17.56
N ILE A 220 -9.50 2.17 -16.45
CA ILE A 220 -8.76 3.45 -16.47
C ILE A 220 -7.25 3.20 -16.56
N MET A 221 -6.76 2.12 -15.95
CA MET A 221 -5.31 1.89 -15.79
C MET A 221 -4.84 0.65 -16.53
N GLN A 222 -5.40 -0.52 -16.21
CA GLN A 222 -4.88 -1.80 -16.69
C GLN A 222 -5.00 -1.94 -18.22
N GLU A 223 -6.21 -1.88 -18.78
CA GLU A 223 -6.45 -2.07 -20.21
C GLU A 223 -5.70 -1.03 -21.08
N PRO A 224 -5.71 0.27 -20.76
CA PRO A 224 -4.85 1.24 -21.46
C PRO A 224 -3.36 0.95 -21.36
N SER A 225 -2.89 0.41 -20.22
CA SER A 225 -1.48 0.04 -20.05
C SER A 225 -1.10 -1.18 -20.88
N GLU A 226 -2.03 -2.12 -21.12
CA GLU A 226 -1.81 -3.25 -22.03
C GLU A 226 -1.56 -2.78 -23.46
N ALA A 227 -2.28 -1.75 -23.92
CA ALA A 227 -2.05 -1.15 -25.23
C ALA A 227 -0.63 -0.56 -25.33
N VAL A 228 -0.16 0.13 -24.28
CA VAL A 228 1.22 0.65 -24.21
C VAL A 228 2.24 -0.49 -24.20
N VAL A 229 2.01 -1.58 -23.45
CA VAL A 229 2.93 -2.72 -23.47
C VAL A 229 3.06 -3.28 -24.88
N LYS A 230 1.95 -3.47 -25.60
CA LYS A 230 1.97 -3.99 -26.98
C LYS A 230 2.67 -3.04 -27.96
N GLU A 231 2.49 -1.73 -27.77
CA GLU A 231 3.15 -0.67 -28.56
C GLU A 231 4.68 -0.79 -28.48
N PHE A 232 5.26 -1.03 -27.29
CA PHE A 232 6.71 -1.02 -27.08
C PHE A 232 7.39 -2.40 -27.12
N PHE A 233 6.69 -3.48 -26.77
CA PHE A 233 7.26 -4.82 -26.66
C PHE A 233 6.81 -5.77 -27.77
N GLY A 234 5.81 -5.37 -28.56
CA GLY A 234 5.27 -6.13 -29.68
C GLY A 234 3.85 -6.66 -29.44
N PRO A 235 3.09 -6.95 -30.51
CA PRO A 235 1.68 -7.37 -30.42
C PRO A 235 1.48 -8.74 -29.76
N ASP A 236 2.51 -9.60 -29.78
CA ASP A 236 2.47 -10.96 -29.23
C ASP A 236 2.60 -11.00 -27.70
N MET A 237 2.79 -9.85 -27.04
CA MET A 237 2.85 -9.79 -25.60
C MET A 237 1.53 -10.25 -24.97
N PRO A 238 1.59 -11.16 -23.98
CA PRO A 238 0.38 -11.58 -23.27
C PRO A 238 -0.24 -10.40 -22.50
N PRO A 239 -1.53 -10.50 -22.15
CA PRO A 239 -2.18 -9.53 -21.27
C PRO A 239 -1.39 -9.33 -19.97
N ILE A 240 -1.46 -8.13 -19.39
CA ILE A 240 -0.71 -7.84 -18.16
C ILE A 240 -1.19 -8.77 -17.03
N SER A 241 -2.48 -9.11 -17.00
CA SER A 241 -3.05 -10.08 -16.04
C SER A 241 -2.37 -11.46 -16.07
N GLU A 242 -1.79 -11.88 -17.20
CA GLU A 242 -1.02 -13.13 -17.29
C GLU A 242 0.44 -12.94 -16.87
N MET A 243 1.06 -11.83 -17.26
CA MET A 243 2.45 -11.55 -16.89
C MET A 243 2.64 -11.44 -15.37
N ILE A 244 1.69 -10.82 -14.68
CA ILE A 244 1.76 -10.59 -13.24
C ILE A 244 1.62 -11.89 -12.42
N LYS A 245 1.14 -13.00 -13.01
CA LYS A 245 1.14 -14.32 -12.36
C LYS A 245 2.55 -14.85 -12.11
N ASN A 246 3.57 -14.32 -12.79
CA ASN A 246 4.98 -14.63 -12.54
C ASN A 246 5.55 -13.91 -11.28
N THR A 247 4.75 -13.09 -10.61
CA THR A 247 5.18 -12.43 -9.38
C THR A 247 5.43 -13.46 -8.27
N SER A 248 6.68 -13.58 -7.85
CA SER A 248 7.13 -14.55 -6.86
C SER A 248 6.80 -14.13 -5.44
N LEU A 249 6.92 -12.84 -5.11
CA LEU A 249 6.64 -12.29 -3.77
C LEU A 249 6.05 -10.88 -3.83
N LEU A 250 5.27 -10.53 -2.81
CA LEU A 250 4.88 -9.15 -2.47
C LEU A 250 5.57 -8.70 -1.18
N LEU A 251 6.32 -7.61 -1.23
CA LEU A 251 6.76 -6.86 -0.06
C LEU A 251 5.76 -5.74 0.24
N LEU A 252 4.88 -5.97 1.21
CA LEU A 252 3.77 -5.08 1.53
C LEU A 252 4.09 -4.22 2.77
N ASN A 253 3.93 -2.90 2.66
CA ASN A 253 4.11 -1.97 3.78
C ASN A 253 2.95 -2.04 4.79
N ARG A 254 2.87 -3.16 5.50
CA ARG A 254 1.81 -3.51 6.45
C ARG A 254 2.41 -4.18 7.66
N HIS A 255 1.75 -4.04 8.81
CA HIS A 255 2.14 -4.72 10.04
C HIS A 255 0.92 -5.23 10.81
N MET A 256 1.03 -6.45 11.33
CA MET A 256 -0.05 -7.17 12.04
C MET A 256 -0.43 -6.55 13.40
N SER A 257 0.46 -5.74 13.99
CA SER A 257 0.18 -5.08 15.27
C SER A 257 -0.80 -3.91 15.16
N ILE A 258 -1.03 -3.40 13.95
CA ILE A 258 -1.90 -2.24 13.72
C ILE A 258 -3.01 -2.52 12.73
N HIS A 259 -2.76 -3.33 11.69
CA HIS A 259 -3.79 -3.67 10.72
C HIS A 259 -4.60 -4.88 11.20
N ALA A 260 -5.88 -4.92 10.81
CA ALA A 260 -6.76 -6.04 11.14
C ALA A 260 -6.18 -7.38 10.66
N ALA A 261 -6.44 -8.45 11.41
CA ALA A 261 -6.05 -9.80 11.00
C ALA A 261 -6.71 -10.14 9.65
N ARG A 262 -5.92 -10.69 8.72
CA ARG A 262 -6.41 -11.17 7.42
C ARG A 262 -5.68 -12.45 7.01
N PRO A 263 -6.30 -13.31 6.19
CA PRO A 263 -5.61 -14.41 5.54
C PRO A 263 -4.61 -13.81 4.55
N VAL A 264 -3.34 -14.18 4.66
CA VAL A 264 -2.31 -13.88 3.66
C VAL A 264 -1.59 -15.16 3.26
N PRO A 265 -1.38 -15.40 1.95
CA PRO A 265 -0.58 -16.52 1.49
C PRO A 265 0.92 -16.31 1.77
N PRO A 266 1.74 -17.38 1.78
CA PRO A 266 3.17 -17.28 2.09
C PRO A 266 4.00 -16.39 1.15
N ASN A 267 3.49 -16.09 -0.05
CA ASN A 267 4.13 -15.18 -1.00
C ASN A 267 3.82 -13.69 -0.73
N VAL A 268 3.13 -13.34 0.36
CA VAL A 268 2.88 -11.96 0.78
C VAL A 268 3.56 -11.69 2.12
N LEU A 269 4.56 -10.81 2.10
CA LEU A 269 5.39 -10.50 3.26
C LEU A 269 5.07 -9.11 3.80
N HIS A 270 4.77 -9.05 5.09
CA HIS A 270 4.53 -7.80 5.81
C HIS A 270 5.86 -7.18 6.22
N VAL A 271 6.26 -6.12 5.53
CA VAL A 271 7.51 -5.37 5.77
C VAL A 271 7.20 -3.95 6.25
N GLY A 272 6.15 -3.79 7.07
CA GLY A 272 5.74 -2.51 7.63
C GLY A 272 6.88 -1.77 8.33
N GLY A 273 7.14 -0.53 7.89
CA GLY A 273 8.22 0.32 8.40
C GLY A 273 9.60 0.00 7.84
N LEU A 274 9.68 -0.68 6.70
CA LEU A 274 10.95 -0.98 6.02
C LEU A 274 11.82 0.27 5.77
N HIS A 275 11.19 1.43 5.59
CA HIS A 275 11.89 2.70 5.38
C HIS A 275 12.48 3.32 6.65
N ILE A 276 12.09 2.83 7.83
CA ILE A 276 12.54 3.35 9.12
C ILE A 276 13.93 2.82 9.40
N LYS A 277 14.94 3.47 8.80
CA LYS A 277 16.35 3.24 9.08
C LYS A 277 17.03 4.58 9.40
N PRO A 278 17.98 4.62 10.35
CA PRO A 278 18.77 5.83 10.57
C PRO A 278 19.54 6.18 9.28
N SER A 279 19.29 7.36 8.71
CA SER A 279 20.05 7.90 7.59
C SER A 279 20.98 9.01 8.06
N VAL A 280 22.20 9.04 7.52
CA VAL A 280 23.17 10.12 7.77
C VAL A 280 22.64 11.47 7.26
N GLU A 281 21.75 11.46 6.26
CA GLU A 281 21.17 12.69 5.68
C GLU A 281 20.01 13.26 6.53
N GLU A 282 19.51 12.50 7.51
CA GLU A 282 18.38 12.90 8.34
C GLU A 282 18.79 13.44 9.72
N THR A 283 20.05 13.79 9.95
CA THR A 283 20.46 14.35 11.25
C THR A 283 19.88 15.75 11.50
N LEU A 284 19.50 16.04 12.75
CA LEU A 284 19.15 17.39 13.17
C LEU A 284 20.37 18.30 13.07
N ASP A 285 20.21 19.49 12.48
CA ASP A 285 21.25 20.51 12.55
C ASP A 285 21.43 20.98 14.02
N PRO A 286 22.63 21.47 14.41
CA PRO A 286 22.91 21.81 15.80
C PRO A 286 21.98 22.88 16.40
N GLU A 287 21.47 23.79 15.58
CA GLU A 287 20.57 24.85 16.05
C GLU A 287 19.18 24.30 16.34
N LEU A 288 18.66 23.45 15.46
CA LEU A 288 17.40 22.75 15.67
C LEU A 288 17.47 21.79 16.86
N LEU A 289 18.57 21.03 16.99
CA LEU A 289 18.79 20.14 18.13
C LEU A 289 18.72 20.90 19.46
N ARG A 290 19.50 21.98 19.60
CA ARG A 290 19.48 22.82 20.80
C ARG A 290 18.08 23.39 21.08
N TRP A 291 17.39 23.85 20.04
CA TRP A 291 16.02 24.36 20.16
C TRP A 291 15.02 23.27 20.61
N MET A 292 15.24 22.00 20.25
CA MET A 292 14.41 20.90 20.75
C MET A 292 14.77 20.50 22.19
N ASP A 293 16.07 20.45 22.53
CA ASP A 293 16.56 20.09 23.86
C ASP A 293 16.05 21.03 24.96
N GLU A 294 16.01 22.33 24.68
CA GLU A 294 15.51 23.37 25.58
C GLU A 294 13.98 23.41 25.71
N ALA A 295 13.23 22.54 25.00
CA ALA A 295 11.78 22.47 25.12
C ALA A 295 11.39 21.79 26.44
N GLU A 296 11.14 22.57 27.50
CA GLU A 296 10.75 22.08 28.82
C GLU A 296 9.48 21.22 28.77
N HIS A 297 8.45 21.72 28.10
CA HIS A 297 7.15 21.04 27.96
C HIS A 297 7.07 20.09 26.76
N GLY A 298 8.17 19.92 26.02
CA GLY A 298 8.23 19.09 24.81
C GLY A 298 7.91 19.84 23.51
N VAL A 299 8.01 19.09 22.42
CA VAL A 299 7.88 19.56 21.04
C VAL A 299 6.68 18.87 20.37
N ILE A 300 5.86 19.68 19.71
CA ILE A 300 4.83 19.22 18.77
C ILE A 300 5.42 19.39 17.37
N PHE A 301 5.53 18.30 16.61
CA PHE A 301 5.92 18.37 15.21
C PHE A 301 4.67 18.40 14.34
N PHE A 302 4.62 19.30 13.35
CA PHE A 302 3.50 19.43 12.42
C PHE A 302 3.96 19.34 10.97
N SER A 303 3.45 18.35 10.24
CA SER A 303 3.71 18.17 8.81
C SER A 303 2.47 17.64 8.05
N LEU A 304 2.12 18.29 6.95
CA LEU A 304 1.10 17.80 6.01
C LEU A 304 1.67 16.86 4.93
N GLY A 305 2.90 16.38 5.12
CA GLY A 305 3.56 15.46 4.21
C GLY A 305 4.30 16.16 3.06
N SER A 306 4.69 15.35 2.07
CA SER A 306 5.54 15.80 0.96
C SER A 306 4.78 16.41 -0.21
N MET A 307 3.47 16.16 -0.35
CA MET A 307 2.68 16.63 -1.50
C MET A 307 1.87 17.89 -1.20
N MET A 308 1.20 17.93 -0.04
CA MET A 308 0.39 19.07 0.39
C MET A 308 1.29 20.19 0.90
N ARG A 309 1.00 21.42 0.45
CA ARG A 309 1.67 22.62 0.94
C ARG A 309 0.88 23.27 2.07
N SER A 310 1.52 23.47 3.22
CA SER A 310 0.93 24.15 4.37
C SER A 310 0.67 25.63 4.12
N ASP A 311 1.48 26.28 3.27
CA ASP A 311 1.29 27.69 2.90
C ASP A 311 0.01 27.97 2.10
N THR A 312 -0.63 26.93 1.55
CA THR A 312 -1.91 27.04 0.83
C THR A 312 -3.14 26.91 1.73
N LEU A 313 -2.96 26.71 3.04
CA LEU A 313 -4.08 26.72 3.98
C LEU A 313 -4.79 28.08 3.96
N PRO A 314 -6.13 28.12 3.95
CA PRO A 314 -6.89 29.36 4.07
C PRO A 314 -6.48 30.15 5.32
N ARG A 315 -6.54 31.48 5.22
CA ARG A 315 -6.10 32.38 6.32
C ARG A 315 -6.81 32.06 7.63
N ASP A 316 -8.13 31.89 7.61
CA ASP A 316 -8.91 31.54 8.80
C ASP A 316 -8.43 30.25 9.47
N LYS A 317 -8.01 29.25 8.69
CA LYS A 317 -7.49 27.98 9.22
C LYS A 317 -6.09 28.11 9.77
N ARG A 318 -5.22 28.84 9.09
CA ARG A 318 -3.87 29.13 9.57
C ARG A 318 -3.92 29.95 10.86
N ASP A 319 -4.76 30.97 10.91
CA ASP A 319 -4.89 31.85 12.07
C ASP A 319 -5.48 31.09 13.27
N ALA A 320 -6.45 30.20 13.05
CA ALA A 320 -6.95 29.29 14.08
C ALA A 320 -5.87 28.34 14.63
N LEU A 321 -5.00 27.78 13.78
CA LEU A 321 -3.88 26.94 14.20
C LEU A 321 -2.87 27.74 15.02
N LEU A 322 -2.45 28.91 14.54
CA LEU A 322 -1.49 29.78 15.23
C LEU A 322 -2.04 30.30 16.57
N GLY A 323 -3.32 30.67 16.61
CA GLY A 323 -4.01 31.07 17.84
C GLY A 323 -3.99 29.95 18.89
N ALA A 324 -4.28 28.71 18.47
CA ALA A 324 -4.20 27.55 19.35
C ALA A 324 -2.76 27.27 19.81
N PHE A 325 -1.79 27.33 18.90
CA PHE A 325 -0.36 27.12 19.22
C PHE A 325 0.15 28.15 20.24
N SER A 326 -0.26 29.42 20.12
CA SER A 326 0.18 30.49 21.02
C SER A 326 -0.25 30.27 22.48
N LYS A 327 -1.28 29.45 22.72
CA LYS A 327 -1.84 29.12 24.04
C LYS A 327 -1.27 27.84 24.63
N LEU A 328 -0.34 27.18 23.94
CA LEU A 328 0.32 25.96 24.39
C LEU A 328 1.67 26.27 25.04
N PRO A 329 2.04 25.57 26.12
CA PRO A 329 3.38 25.69 26.70
C PRO A 329 4.45 24.94 25.88
N GLN A 330 4.05 24.06 24.96
CA GLN A 330 4.95 23.32 24.08
C GLN A 330 5.54 24.21 22.98
N ARG A 331 6.73 23.85 22.52
CA ARG A 331 7.27 24.37 21.26
C ARG A 331 6.62 23.64 20.07
N VAL A 332 6.28 24.36 19.00
CA VAL A 332 5.68 23.79 17.79
C VAL A 332 6.64 23.97 16.62
N LEU A 333 7.03 22.85 16.00
CA LEU A 333 7.86 22.85 14.80
C LEU A 333 6.99 22.48 13.59
N TRP A 334 6.83 23.40 12.66
CA TRP A 334 5.90 23.26 11.54
C TRP A 334 6.63 23.26 10.19
N LYS A 335 6.50 22.16 9.42
CA LYS A 335 6.90 22.11 8.02
C LYS A 335 6.04 23.06 7.20
N PHE A 336 6.63 24.12 6.67
CA PHE A 336 5.91 25.21 6.01
C PHE A 336 6.77 25.83 4.89
N GLU A 337 6.18 26.07 3.72
CA GLU A 337 6.93 26.35 2.49
C GLU A 337 7.45 27.78 2.36
N THR A 338 6.78 28.77 2.98
CA THR A 338 7.09 30.20 2.87
C THR A 338 7.39 30.84 4.23
N PRO A 339 8.46 31.65 4.37
CA PRO A 339 8.87 32.19 5.66
C PRO A 339 8.06 33.42 6.12
N ASP A 340 7.28 34.05 5.24
CA ASP A 340 6.70 35.38 5.45
C ASP A 340 5.36 35.35 6.21
N ILE A 341 5.36 34.78 7.42
CA ILE A 341 4.21 34.79 8.33
C ILE A 341 4.63 35.21 9.74
N GLU A 342 3.77 35.96 10.43
CA GLU A 342 3.97 36.26 11.85
C GLU A 342 3.72 35.00 12.69
N LEU A 343 4.68 34.67 13.55
CA LEU A 343 4.68 33.45 14.35
C LEU A 343 4.62 33.76 15.85
N PRO A 344 3.84 33.00 16.64
CA PRO A 344 3.95 33.02 18.09
C PRO A 344 5.37 32.64 18.55
N PRO A 345 5.84 33.11 19.73
CA PRO A 345 7.20 32.88 20.20
C PRO A 345 7.59 31.40 20.34
N ASN A 346 6.63 30.51 20.53
CA ASN A 346 6.82 29.08 20.67
C ASN A 346 6.76 28.31 19.35
N VAL A 347 6.52 28.97 18.21
CA VAL A 347 6.40 28.34 16.89
C VAL A 347 7.64 28.60 16.05
N ARG A 348 8.20 27.53 15.46
CA ARG A 348 9.28 27.60 14.47
C ARG A 348 8.81 26.90 13.19
N ILE A 349 9.16 27.47 12.04
CA ILE A 349 8.87 26.87 10.73
C ILE A 349 10.14 26.41 10.02
N GLY A 350 10.00 25.44 9.13
CA GLY A 350 11.07 25.00 8.23
C GLY A 350 10.53 24.42 6.93
N LYS A 351 11.20 24.71 5.82
CA LYS A 351 10.74 24.28 4.48
C LYS A 351 10.80 22.77 4.28
N TRP A 352 11.89 22.16 4.74
CA TRP A 352 12.08 20.72 4.76
C TRP A 352 12.76 20.36 6.08
N LEU A 353 12.23 19.37 6.77
CA LEU A 353 12.62 19.02 8.14
C LEU A 353 12.90 17.51 8.19
N PRO A 354 13.96 17.07 8.88
CA PRO A 354 14.31 15.66 9.00
C PRO A 354 13.32 14.93 9.94
N GLN A 355 12.18 14.52 9.38
CA GLN A 355 11.03 14.05 10.15
C GLN A 355 11.36 12.88 11.08
N LEU A 356 12.06 11.84 10.62
CA LEU A 356 12.38 10.69 11.47
C LEU A 356 13.28 11.08 12.66
N ALA A 357 14.27 11.95 12.46
CA ALA A 357 15.11 12.44 13.56
C ALA A 357 14.34 13.32 14.55
N ILE A 358 13.39 14.14 14.06
CA ILE A 358 12.49 14.89 14.93
C ILE A 358 11.60 13.94 15.74
N LEU A 359 10.99 12.95 15.10
CA LEU A 359 10.08 12.01 15.76
C LEU A 359 10.79 11.10 16.77
N THR A 360 12.03 10.73 16.50
CA THR A 360 12.87 9.92 17.43
C THR A 360 13.48 10.75 18.55
N HIS A 361 13.43 12.08 18.48
CA HIS A 361 13.94 12.96 19.53
C HIS A 361 13.13 12.81 20.83
N PRO A 362 13.77 12.66 22.00
CA PRO A 362 13.07 12.41 23.28
C PRO A 362 12.06 13.49 23.69
N LYS A 363 12.27 14.73 23.21
CA LYS A 363 11.38 15.86 23.48
C LYS A 363 10.15 15.91 22.59
N THR A 364 10.06 15.11 21.53
CA THR A 364 8.87 15.09 20.67
C THR A 364 7.75 14.32 21.34
N ILE A 365 6.63 14.99 21.58
CA ILE A 365 5.51 14.44 22.35
C ILE A 365 4.24 14.22 21.54
N LEU A 366 4.13 14.87 20.38
CA LEU A 366 2.95 14.79 19.53
C LEU A 366 3.35 15.04 18.08
N PHE A 367 2.79 14.26 17.17
CA PHE A 367 2.88 14.49 15.74
C PHE A 367 1.53 14.90 15.16
N MET A 368 1.41 16.16 14.75
CA MET A 368 0.32 16.62 13.90
C MET A 368 0.64 16.23 12.46
N THR A 369 -0.22 15.41 11.85
CA THR A 369 0.08 14.76 10.57
C THR A 369 -1.14 14.73 9.67
N HIS A 370 -0.93 14.82 8.35
CA HIS A 370 -1.98 14.50 7.39
C HIS A 370 -2.44 13.03 7.42
N GLY A 371 -1.77 12.12 8.13
CA GLY A 371 -2.19 10.71 8.22
C GLY A 371 -1.63 9.79 7.13
N GLY A 372 -0.67 10.24 6.31
CA GLY A 372 0.01 9.38 5.34
C GLY A 372 0.79 8.23 6.01
N LEU A 373 0.86 7.08 5.34
CA LEU A 373 1.38 5.85 5.94
C LEU A 373 2.83 5.95 6.45
N MET A 374 3.75 6.52 5.66
CA MET A 374 5.18 6.58 6.03
C MET A 374 5.42 7.30 7.36
N GLY A 375 4.96 8.57 7.44
CA GLY A 375 5.18 9.38 8.64
C GLY A 375 4.42 8.88 9.86
N THR A 376 3.26 8.24 9.66
CA THR A 376 2.52 7.64 10.78
C THR A 376 3.19 6.38 11.31
N LEU A 377 3.82 5.57 10.46
CA LEU A 377 4.67 4.45 10.88
C LEU A 377 5.93 4.92 11.62
N GLU A 378 6.55 6.03 11.19
CA GLU A 378 7.70 6.64 11.89
C GLU A 378 7.32 7.12 13.29
N ALA A 379 6.17 7.80 13.42
CA ALA A 379 5.66 8.26 14.71
C ALA A 379 5.30 7.08 15.62
N LEU A 380 4.65 6.06 15.06
CA LEU A 380 4.34 4.83 15.77
C LEU A 380 5.60 4.11 16.25
N HIS A 381 6.60 3.93 15.39
CA HIS A 381 7.88 3.33 15.77
C HIS A 381 8.54 4.12 16.92
N SER A 382 8.45 5.45 16.85
CA SER A 382 9.00 6.39 17.84
C SER A 382 8.14 6.56 19.10
N SER A 383 7.03 5.81 19.23
CA SER A 383 6.11 5.91 20.38
C SER A 383 5.48 7.30 20.56
N VAL A 384 5.31 8.05 19.47
CA VAL A 384 4.73 9.41 19.46
C VAL A 384 3.25 9.32 19.07
N PRO A 385 2.31 9.78 19.92
CA PRO A 385 0.90 9.87 19.56
C PRO A 385 0.66 10.91 18.46
N MET A 386 -0.53 10.88 17.84
CA MET A 386 -0.79 11.66 16.63
C MET A 386 -2.08 12.49 16.71
N LEU A 387 -2.07 13.66 16.06
CA LEU A 387 -3.28 14.35 15.63
C LEU A 387 -3.38 14.24 14.12
N GLY A 388 -4.27 13.37 13.64
CA GLY A 388 -4.52 13.18 12.22
C GLY A 388 -5.37 14.30 11.62
N ILE A 389 -4.92 14.87 10.52
CA ILE A 389 -5.58 15.92 9.74
C ILE A 389 -5.73 15.41 8.30
N PRO A 390 -6.56 14.38 8.07
CA PRO A 390 -6.62 13.71 6.78
C PRO A 390 -7.24 14.58 5.69
N LEU A 391 -6.67 14.51 4.50
CA LEU A 391 -7.02 15.38 3.37
C LEU A 391 -7.47 14.57 2.14
N PHE A 392 -6.81 13.45 1.81
CA PHE A 392 -7.12 12.63 0.63
C PHE A 392 -6.55 11.19 0.72
N ALA A 393 -6.91 10.35 -0.25
CA ALA A 393 -6.41 8.98 -0.40
C ALA A 393 -6.57 8.14 0.88
N ASP A 394 -5.52 7.41 1.28
CA ASP A 394 -5.47 6.50 2.41
C ASP A 394 -5.48 7.19 3.78
N GLN A 395 -5.27 8.52 3.81
CA GLN A 395 -5.10 9.29 5.04
C GLN A 395 -6.29 9.18 6.01
N MET A 396 -7.52 9.14 5.47
CA MET A 396 -8.74 8.99 6.28
C MET A 396 -8.73 7.65 7.02
N SER A 397 -8.50 6.56 6.28
CA SER A 397 -8.48 5.19 6.81
C SER A 397 -7.33 4.98 7.79
N ASN A 398 -6.14 5.50 7.49
CA ASN A 398 -5.00 5.45 8.39
C ASN A 398 -5.29 6.22 9.70
N THR A 399 -5.84 7.44 9.59
CA THR A 399 -6.18 8.24 10.78
C THR A 399 -7.17 7.52 11.67
N GLU A 400 -8.23 6.93 11.09
CA GLU A 400 -9.23 6.19 11.85
C GLU A 400 -8.66 4.90 12.45
N LEU A 401 -7.74 4.23 11.76
CA LEU A 401 -7.00 3.09 12.30
C LEU A 401 -6.27 3.48 13.59
N TYR A 402 -5.47 4.55 13.57
CA TYR A 402 -4.71 4.98 14.74
C TYR A 402 -5.60 5.53 15.86
N ARG A 403 -6.76 6.12 15.54
CA ARG A 403 -7.79 6.46 16.53
C ARG A 403 -8.33 5.21 17.22
N SER A 404 -8.66 4.18 16.46
CA SER A 404 -9.20 2.93 17.00
C SER A 404 -8.21 2.21 17.93
N LEU A 405 -6.91 2.42 17.70
CA LEU A 405 -5.83 1.93 18.55
C LEU A 405 -5.60 2.78 19.81
N GLY A 406 -6.25 3.94 19.93
CA GLY A 406 -6.10 4.86 21.05
C GLY A 406 -4.81 5.67 21.03
N ILE A 407 -4.13 5.79 19.88
CA ILE A 407 -2.85 6.53 19.74
C ILE A 407 -2.99 7.81 18.92
N ALA A 408 -4.21 8.13 18.46
CA ALA A 408 -4.47 9.34 17.72
C ALA A 408 -5.85 9.96 18.01
N GLN A 409 -5.97 11.24 17.70
CA GLN A 409 -7.25 11.93 17.47
C GLN A 409 -7.30 12.44 16.02
N ARG A 410 -8.47 12.94 15.59
CA ARG A 410 -8.71 13.48 14.25
C ARG A 410 -9.20 14.90 14.36
N LEU A 411 -8.61 15.80 13.58
CA LEU A 411 -9.09 17.15 13.37
C LEU A 411 -9.52 17.30 11.91
N ASP A 412 -10.76 17.75 11.69
CA ASP A 412 -11.20 18.16 10.37
C ASP A 412 -10.83 19.63 10.15
N ILE A 413 -9.75 19.86 9.40
CA ILE A 413 -9.24 21.21 9.16
C ILE A 413 -10.25 22.12 8.46
N ARG A 414 -11.25 21.57 7.76
CA ARG A 414 -12.27 22.36 7.06
C ARG A 414 -13.22 23.06 8.05
N THR A 415 -13.48 22.43 9.19
CA THR A 415 -14.37 22.95 10.24
C THR A 415 -13.63 23.35 11.50
N ALA A 416 -12.29 23.18 11.53
CA ALA A 416 -11.48 23.54 12.67
C ALA A 416 -11.59 25.04 12.99
N THR A 417 -11.67 25.30 14.28
CA THR A 417 -11.60 26.62 14.92
C THR A 417 -10.41 26.62 15.88
N GLU A 418 -10.06 27.80 16.40
CA GLU A 418 -9.01 27.90 17.41
C GLU A 418 -9.36 27.07 18.66
N GLU A 419 -10.60 27.14 19.13
CA GLU A 419 -11.07 26.47 20.35
C GLU A 419 -11.06 24.95 20.19
N SER A 420 -11.58 24.45 19.07
CA SER A 420 -11.61 23.00 18.80
C SER A 420 -10.20 22.43 18.59
N THR A 421 -9.31 23.20 17.96
CA THR A 421 -7.89 22.84 17.79
C THR A 421 -7.17 22.82 19.14
N LEU A 422 -7.34 23.87 19.96
CA LEU A 422 -6.71 23.94 21.28
C LEU A 422 -7.20 22.81 22.20
N ALA A 423 -8.51 22.54 22.19
CA ALA A 423 -9.11 21.48 23.02
C ALA A 423 -8.50 20.10 22.72
N VAL A 424 -8.39 19.74 21.43
CA VAL A 424 -7.82 18.43 21.06
C VAL A 424 -6.31 18.36 21.32
N LEU A 425 -5.57 19.46 21.12
CA LEU A 425 -4.14 19.52 21.41
C LEU A 425 -3.87 19.37 22.92
N ARG A 426 -4.66 20.02 23.78
CA ARG A 426 -4.57 19.82 25.23
C ARG A 426 -4.89 18.40 25.63
N GLU A 427 -5.95 17.81 25.08
CA GLU A 427 -6.32 16.42 25.36
C GLU A 427 -5.14 15.46 25.07
N LEU A 428 -4.49 15.63 23.92
CA LEU A 428 -3.38 14.78 23.47
C LEU A 428 -2.07 15.01 24.24
N THR A 429 -1.82 16.23 24.70
CA THR A 429 -0.54 16.61 25.33
C THR A 429 -0.57 16.55 26.86
N GLU A 430 -1.72 16.77 27.48
CA GLU A 430 -1.90 16.79 28.94
C GLU A 430 -2.29 15.41 29.50
N THR A 431 -2.90 14.54 28.69
CA THR A 431 -3.33 13.20 29.14
C THR A 431 -2.30 12.13 28.79
N SER A 432 -1.83 11.36 29.77
CA SER A 432 -0.85 10.28 29.51
C SER A 432 -1.39 9.13 28.66
N LYS A 433 -2.71 8.93 28.61
CA LYS A 433 -3.38 7.79 27.95
C LYS A 433 -2.89 7.53 26.52
N TYR A 434 -2.68 8.59 25.73
CA TYR A 434 -2.23 8.48 24.34
C TYR A 434 -0.76 8.07 24.25
N ARG A 435 0.08 8.65 25.12
CA ARG A 435 1.51 8.34 25.18
C ARG A 435 1.75 6.91 25.67
N ASP A 436 1.02 6.50 26.71
CA ASP A 436 1.14 5.15 27.27
C ASP A 436 0.68 4.10 26.25
N ARG A 437 -0.43 4.38 25.56
CA ARG A 437 -0.91 3.53 24.47
C ARG A 437 0.05 3.51 23.27
N ALA A 438 0.63 4.66 22.90
CA ALA A 438 1.60 4.74 21.82
C ALA A 438 2.85 3.90 22.12
N ARG A 439 3.36 3.93 23.36
CA ARG A 439 4.48 3.07 23.80
C ARG A 439 4.15 1.59 23.70
N GLU A 440 2.95 1.19 24.12
CA GLU A 440 2.50 -0.20 24.04
C GLU A 440 2.42 -0.69 22.60
N VAL A 441 1.76 0.07 21.72
CA VAL A 441 1.62 -0.29 20.30
C VAL A 441 2.96 -0.27 19.58
N ALA A 442 3.85 0.69 19.90
CA ALA A 442 5.20 0.76 19.36
C ALA A 442 6.05 -0.45 19.75
N ARG A 443 5.87 -0.97 20.97
CA ARG A 443 6.53 -2.22 21.41
C ARG A 443 6.06 -3.38 20.54
N LEU A 444 4.75 -3.55 20.35
CA LEU A 444 4.19 -4.61 19.49
C LEU A 444 4.64 -4.50 18.03
N PHE A 445 4.85 -3.28 17.53
CA PHE A 445 5.34 -3.06 16.18
C PHE A 445 6.82 -3.44 16.01
N ARG A 446 7.64 -3.14 17.02
CA ARG A 446 9.08 -3.46 17.02
C ARG A 446 9.36 -4.92 17.36
N ASP A 447 8.43 -5.58 18.05
CA ASP A 447 8.53 -6.98 18.44
C ASP A 447 8.25 -7.90 17.24
N ARG A 448 9.31 -8.26 16.52
CA ARG A 448 9.27 -9.12 15.34
C ARG A 448 10.52 -10.01 15.28
N PRO A 449 10.43 -11.23 14.71
CA PRO A 449 11.57 -12.18 14.69
C PRO A 449 12.79 -11.66 13.92
N ARG A 450 12.57 -10.88 12.86
CA ARG A 450 13.61 -10.23 12.06
C ARG A 450 13.16 -8.82 11.67
N GLN A 451 14.13 -7.93 11.47
CA GLN A 451 13.84 -6.59 10.98
C GLN A 451 13.28 -6.64 9.55
N ALA A 452 12.46 -5.67 9.18
CA ALA A 452 11.77 -5.65 7.87
C ALA A 452 12.74 -5.74 6.69
N LEU A 453 13.84 -5.00 6.74
CA LEU A 453 14.90 -5.02 5.72
C LEU A 453 15.59 -6.38 5.64
N ASP A 454 15.94 -6.98 6.79
CA ASP A 454 16.60 -8.29 6.83
C ASP A 454 15.71 -9.39 6.24
N GLU A 455 14.44 -9.37 6.59
CA GLU A 455 13.44 -10.29 6.06
C GLU A 455 13.30 -10.12 4.54
N ALA A 456 13.18 -8.90 4.06
CA ALA A 456 13.06 -8.62 2.63
C ALA A 456 14.28 -9.06 1.81
N VAL A 457 15.51 -8.85 2.32
CA VAL A 457 16.74 -9.31 1.65
C VAL A 457 16.79 -10.83 1.60
N TRP A 458 16.56 -11.51 2.73
CA TRP A 458 16.60 -12.97 2.79
C TRP A 458 15.61 -13.62 1.81
N TRP A 459 14.40 -13.06 1.72
CA TRP A 459 13.37 -13.55 0.79
C TRP A 459 13.69 -13.23 -0.67
N THR A 460 14.39 -12.12 -0.94
CA THR A 460 14.90 -11.82 -2.28
C THR A 460 15.92 -12.86 -2.72
N GLU A 461 16.90 -13.16 -1.86
CA GLU A 461 17.89 -14.22 -2.11
C GLU A 461 17.22 -15.59 -2.26
N TYR A 462 16.18 -15.87 -1.46
CA TYR A 462 15.40 -17.09 -1.58
C TYR A 462 14.74 -17.22 -2.95
N VAL A 463 14.09 -16.18 -3.46
CA VAL A 463 13.45 -16.20 -4.79
C VAL A 463 14.48 -16.47 -5.87
N VAL A 464 15.62 -15.78 -5.87
CA VAL A 464 16.64 -15.97 -6.89
C VAL A 464 17.24 -17.37 -6.83
N ARG A 465 17.60 -17.84 -5.64
CA ARG A 465 18.17 -19.18 -5.42
C ARG A 465 17.25 -20.32 -5.87
N ASN A 466 15.93 -20.09 -5.87
CA ASN A 466 14.94 -21.08 -6.27
C ASN A 466 14.33 -20.79 -7.65
N HIS A 467 14.91 -19.86 -8.42
CA HIS A 467 14.43 -19.48 -9.75
C HIS A 467 12.95 -19.05 -9.78
N GLY A 468 12.51 -18.34 -8.74
CA GLY A 468 11.13 -17.98 -8.47
C GLY A 468 10.61 -18.54 -7.14
N ALA A 469 9.32 -18.34 -6.87
CA ALA A 469 8.66 -18.87 -5.68
C ALA A 469 7.22 -19.36 -5.94
N ARG A 470 6.99 -20.02 -7.08
CA ARG A 470 5.65 -20.46 -7.50
C ARG A 470 4.96 -21.36 -6.47
N HIS A 471 5.71 -22.19 -5.74
CA HIS A 471 5.20 -23.08 -4.68
C HIS A 471 4.65 -22.33 -3.46
N LEU A 472 4.91 -21.03 -3.31
CA LEU A 472 4.34 -20.20 -2.24
C LEU A 472 3.01 -19.56 -2.63
N ARG A 473 2.67 -19.56 -3.93
CA ARG A 473 1.43 -18.98 -4.46
C ARG A 473 0.31 -20.03 -4.39
N PRO A 474 -0.85 -19.72 -3.79
CA PRO A 474 -1.95 -20.67 -3.69
C PRO A 474 -2.57 -20.94 -5.07
N LEU A 475 -3.01 -22.19 -5.30
CA LEU A 475 -3.69 -22.59 -6.55
C LEU A 475 -4.99 -21.82 -6.80
N GLY A 476 -5.65 -21.34 -5.75
CA GLY A 476 -6.85 -20.50 -5.87
C GLY A 476 -6.63 -19.22 -6.67
N ALA A 477 -5.37 -18.78 -6.82
CA ALA A 477 -5.00 -17.63 -7.64
C ALA A 477 -5.09 -17.89 -9.16
N ASP A 478 -5.21 -19.16 -9.57
CA ASP A 478 -5.33 -19.56 -10.99
C ASP A 478 -6.76 -20.03 -11.36
N LEU A 479 -7.65 -20.13 -10.37
CA LEU A 479 -9.04 -20.56 -10.58
C LEU A 479 -9.89 -19.43 -11.17
N ALA A 480 -10.88 -19.81 -11.98
CA ALA A 480 -11.92 -18.87 -12.34
C ALA A 480 -12.74 -18.48 -11.11
N TRP A 481 -13.31 -17.27 -11.09
CA TRP A 481 -14.05 -16.74 -9.94
C TRP A 481 -15.21 -17.65 -9.50
N TYR A 482 -15.85 -18.35 -10.43
CA TYR A 482 -16.96 -19.26 -10.13
C TYR A 482 -16.47 -20.60 -9.55
N GLU A 483 -15.28 -21.08 -9.93
CA GLU A 483 -14.65 -22.27 -9.33
C GLU A 483 -14.17 -21.94 -7.91
N TYR A 484 -13.52 -20.78 -7.74
CA TYR A 484 -13.07 -20.30 -6.43
C TYR A 484 -14.22 -20.16 -5.43
N LEU A 485 -15.39 -19.71 -5.90
CA LEU A 485 -16.61 -19.58 -5.10
C LEU A 485 -17.48 -20.86 -5.06
N LEU A 486 -17.04 -21.95 -5.70
CA LEU A 486 -17.76 -23.24 -5.79
C LEU A 486 -19.18 -23.11 -6.38
N LEU A 487 -19.41 -22.14 -7.26
CA LEU A 487 -20.71 -21.89 -7.87
C LEU A 487 -21.08 -22.97 -8.90
N ASP A 488 -20.07 -23.55 -9.55
CA ASP A 488 -20.19 -24.73 -10.40
C ASP A 488 -20.67 -25.95 -9.60
N VAL A 489 -20.08 -26.22 -8.44
CA VAL A 489 -20.49 -27.29 -7.52
C VAL A 489 -21.90 -27.02 -6.99
N ALA A 490 -22.19 -25.78 -6.59
CA ALA A 490 -23.53 -25.40 -6.15
C ALA A 490 -24.58 -25.62 -7.25
N ALA A 491 -24.26 -25.28 -8.51
CA ALA A 491 -25.14 -25.53 -9.65
C ALA A 491 -25.41 -27.02 -9.87
N VAL A 492 -24.39 -27.88 -9.75
CA VAL A 492 -24.55 -29.34 -9.84
C VAL A 492 -25.45 -29.89 -8.72
N LEU A 493 -25.24 -29.45 -7.47
CA LEU A 493 -26.06 -29.86 -6.33
C LEU A 493 -27.52 -29.40 -6.46
N LEU A 494 -27.76 -28.17 -6.94
CA LEU A 494 -29.09 -27.64 -7.19
C LEU A 494 -29.80 -28.42 -8.31
N ALA A 495 -29.09 -28.73 -9.40
CA ALA A 495 -29.63 -29.55 -10.50
C ALA A 495 -30.03 -30.96 -10.01
N ALA A 496 -29.19 -31.60 -9.19
CA ALA A 496 -29.50 -32.89 -8.59
C ALA A 496 -30.73 -32.84 -7.67
N ALA A 497 -30.83 -31.82 -6.81
CA ALA A 497 -31.99 -31.62 -5.94
C ALA A 497 -33.29 -31.41 -6.74
N LEU A 498 -33.23 -30.60 -7.80
CA LEU A 498 -34.37 -30.38 -8.71
C LEU A 498 -34.78 -31.68 -9.42
N LEU A 499 -33.82 -32.49 -9.88
CA LEU A 499 -34.10 -33.79 -10.49
C LEU A 499 -34.83 -34.72 -9.52
N VAL A 500 -34.37 -34.80 -8.26
CA VAL A 500 -35.05 -35.60 -7.22
C VAL A 500 -36.48 -35.10 -7.01
N LEU A 501 -36.71 -33.80 -6.93
CA LEU A 501 -38.05 -33.22 -6.78
C LEU A 501 -38.96 -33.56 -7.97
N VAL A 502 -38.43 -33.53 -9.20
CA VAL A 502 -39.17 -33.91 -10.42
C VAL A 502 -39.53 -35.40 -10.38
N VAL A 503 -38.59 -36.27 -10.01
CA VAL A 503 -38.83 -37.71 -9.88
C VAL A 503 -39.88 -38.01 -8.81
N LEU A 504 -39.76 -37.41 -7.62
CA LEU A 504 -40.74 -37.56 -6.54
C LEU A 504 -42.13 -37.08 -6.96
N ARG A 505 -42.22 -35.95 -7.68
CA ARG A 505 -43.48 -35.43 -8.21
C ARG A 505 -44.07 -36.36 -9.26
N ALA A 506 -43.26 -36.92 -10.15
CA ALA A 506 -43.68 -37.89 -11.15
C ALA A 506 -44.19 -39.18 -10.50
N ALA A 507 -43.45 -39.71 -9.52
CA ALA A 507 -43.85 -40.87 -8.73
C ALA A 507 -45.16 -40.63 -7.97
N LEU A 508 -45.31 -39.48 -7.30
CA LEU A 508 -46.54 -39.11 -6.61
C LEU A 508 -47.72 -39.01 -7.58
N ARG A 509 -47.52 -38.39 -8.75
CA ARG A 509 -48.55 -38.34 -9.81
C ARG A 509 -48.92 -39.74 -10.31
N ALA A 510 -47.94 -40.63 -10.50
CA ALA A 510 -48.18 -42.00 -10.91
C ALA A 510 -49.00 -42.77 -9.85
N VAL A 511 -48.64 -42.64 -8.58
CA VAL A 511 -49.39 -43.23 -7.44
C VAL A 511 -50.81 -42.68 -7.39
N LEU A 512 -51.00 -41.36 -7.41
CA LEU A 512 -52.33 -40.72 -7.40
C LEU A 512 -53.16 -41.07 -8.64
N GLY A 513 -52.53 -41.22 -9.81
CA GLY A 513 -53.16 -41.68 -11.04
C GLY A 513 -53.65 -43.12 -10.94
N ALA A 514 -52.85 -44.01 -10.32
CA ALA A 514 -53.25 -45.39 -10.05
C ALA A 514 -54.48 -45.47 -9.12
N PHE A 515 -54.57 -44.58 -8.12
CA PHE A 515 -55.76 -44.49 -7.24
C PHE A 515 -57.01 -43.93 -7.93
N ARG A 516 -56.86 -43.12 -8.99
CA ARG A 516 -58.00 -42.57 -9.78
C ARG A 516 -58.48 -43.50 -10.90
N GLY A 517 -57.66 -44.44 -11.35
CA GLY A 517 -58.01 -45.41 -12.42
C GLY A 517 -58.84 -46.61 -11.96
N GLY A 518 -59.20 -46.72 -10.67
CA GLY A 518 -59.86 -47.87 -10.07
C GLY A 518 -61.40 -47.84 -9.98
N ALA A 519 -62.10 -47.00 -10.76
CA ALA A 519 -63.58 -47.02 -10.79
C ALA A 519 -64.09 -47.81 -12.01
N PRO A 520 -64.76 -48.98 -11.84
CA PRO A 520 -65.29 -49.74 -12.96
C PRO A 520 -66.58 -49.09 -13.50
N VAL A 521 -66.56 -48.75 -14.79
CA VAL A 521 -67.76 -48.43 -15.57
C VAL A 521 -68.47 -49.74 -15.90
N THR A 522 -69.44 -50.16 -15.09
CA THR A 522 -70.40 -51.19 -15.52
C THR A 522 -71.57 -50.53 -16.24
N ALA A 523 -71.50 -50.50 -17.57
CA ALA A 523 -72.64 -50.21 -18.44
C ALA A 523 -73.62 -51.40 -18.40
N ARG A 524 -74.88 -51.16 -18.01
CA ARG A 524 -75.98 -52.11 -18.24
C ARG A 524 -76.95 -51.48 -19.24
N GLN A 525 -76.79 -51.84 -20.52
CA GLN A 525 -77.71 -51.49 -21.60
C GLN A 525 -79.12 -52.07 -21.30
N ARG A 526 -80.13 -51.20 -21.24
CA ARG A 526 -81.55 -51.60 -21.34
C ARG A 526 -81.90 -51.76 -22.82
N LYS A 527 -82.30 -52.97 -23.22
CA LYS A 527 -82.93 -53.26 -24.53
C LYS A 527 -84.28 -52.55 -24.66
N PRO A 528 -84.68 -52.06 -25.85
CA PRO A 528 -86.04 -51.59 -26.10
C PRO A 528 -86.98 -52.76 -26.36
N LYS A 529 -88.20 -52.71 -25.80
CA LYS A 529 -89.33 -53.58 -26.16
C LYS A 529 -90.02 -52.98 -27.39
N LYS A 530 -90.25 -53.79 -28.41
CA LYS A 530 -91.26 -53.58 -29.45
C LYS A 530 -92.62 -53.97 -28.89
N GLU A 531 -93.59 -53.08 -29.00
CA GLU A 531 -94.89 -53.30 -29.65
C GLU A 531 -95.48 -51.93 -30.00
#